data_AF-A0A661BPF6-F1
#
_entry.id   AF-A0A661BPF6-F1
#
_cell.length_a   1.000
_cell.length_b   1.000
_cell.length_c   1.000
_cell.angle_alpha   90.00
_cell.angle_beta   90.00
_cell.angle_gamma   90.00
#
_symmetry.space_group_name_H-M   'P 1'
#
loop_
_entity.id
_entity.type
_entity.pdbx_description
1 polymer ?
#
loop_
_entity_poly.entity_id
_entity_poly.type
_entity_poly.pdbx_seq_one_letter_code
_entity_poly.pdbx_strand_id
1 'polypeptide(L)'
;MKLISILSARESVLDGQLFRTSSLRNLIVFSIFFILLLACVGHYTWYFLTYSVGFWGKLAYLWFGFWFGLFAWFAWSRFKACLLPSNWLVKTSPDRLLIKFRSFQNYYYPETDPVVIELNWREIDWVRKTRETSTRPGSDGAVTEFFTYLDLKLHISENELKKIKDALGNERNNKPLMSAVGELKHELFQTRKRKAPEFEIDGIKNRLRNEKIVRHQQKKQTGGKHHDYPVRLVNDNVLRLRWNAIKPNIKKAQAYFSDYTRLESDIKIESDSTGDFKGKVLDDMILDRVVKGDTMDAMALVKKHYGFSTTDAKNFIDELMDTVSNPEPDQ
;
A
#
# COMPACT_ATOMS: atom_id res chain seq x y z
N MET A 1 23.77 -2.46 3.21
CA MET A 1 22.39 -2.45 2.66
C MET A 1 22.28 -1.55 1.42
N LYS A 2 21.43 -1.89 0.43
CA LYS A 2 21.22 -1.09 -0.81
C LYS A 2 19.73 -0.91 -1.13
N LEU A 3 19.39 0.24 -1.71
CA LEU A 3 18.08 0.46 -2.34
C LEU A 3 18.25 0.23 -3.84
N ILE A 4 17.45 -0.68 -4.40
CA ILE A 4 17.50 -1.03 -5.81
C ILE A 4 16.12 -0.92 -6.45
N SER A 5 16.09 -0.83 -7.77
CA SER A 5 14.87 -0.79 -8.55
C SER A 5 14.25 -2.19 -8.74
N ILE A 6 12.97 -2.26 -9.07
CA ILE A 6 12.30 -3.55 -9.38
C ILE A 6 12.96 -4.21 -10.58
N LEU A 7 13.39 -3.41 -11.56
CA LEU A 7 14.05 -3.89 -12.77
C LEU A 7 15.40 -4.53 -12.44
N SER A 8 16.22 -3.88 -11.61
CA SER A 8 17.48 -4.43 -11.10
C SER A 8 17.25 -5.73 -10.30
N ALA A 9 16.22 -5.76 -9.45
CA ALA A 9 15.81 -6.96 -8.70
C ALA A 9 15.20 -8.09 -9.56
N ARG A 10 14.87 -7.82 -10.83
CA ARG A 10 14.37 -8.81 -11.79
C ARG A 10 15.52 -9.45 -12.56
N GLU A 11 16.53 -8.65 -12.90
CA GLU A 11 17.74 -9.10 -13.58
C GLU A 11 18.68 -9.89 -12.66
N SER A 12 18.63 -9.61 -11.35
CA SER A 12 19.27 -10.48 -10.38
C SER A 12 18.62 -11.87 -10.41
N VAL A 13 19.25 -12.82 -11.10
CA VAL A 13 18.89 -14.24 -11.04
C VAL A 13 19.08 -14.67 -9.58
N LEU A 14 17.97 -15.00 -8.93
CA LEU A 14 17.94 -15.46 -7.55
C LEU A 14 17.34 -16.86 -7.60
N ASP A 15 18.16 -17.87 -7.36
CA ASP A 15 17.77 -19.28 -7.34
C ASP A 15 17.01 -19.68 -6.05
N GLY A 16 16.58 -18.70 -5.25
CA GLY A 16 15.93 -18.93 -3.97
C GLY A 16 14.40 -18.85 -4.00
N GLN A 17 13.82 -18.81 -2.80
CA GLN A 17 12.37 -18.82 -2.61
C GLN A 17 11.74 -17.45 -2.92
N LEU A 18 10.66 -17.49 -3.71
CA LEU A 18 9.80 -16.34 -3.99
C LEU A 18 8.59 -16.34 -3.05
N PHE A 19 8.33 -15.19 -2.43
CA PHE A 19 7.17 -14.98 -1.57
C PHE A 19 6.21 -13.97 -2.22
N ARG A 20 4.99 -14.40 -2.54
CA ARG A 20 4.02 -13.60 -3.31
C ARG A 20 2.61 -13.64 -2.74
N THR A 21 1.82 -12.62 -3.05
CA THR A 21 0.40 -12.62 -2.68
C THR A 21 -0.34 -13.72 -3.42
N SER A 22 -1.14 -14.51 -2.70
CA SER A 22 -1.97 -15.58 -3.25
C SER A 22 -3.10 -15.00 -4.09
N SER A 23 -3.21 -15.48 -5.34
CA SER A 23 -4.30 -15.10 -6.25
C SER A 23 -5.64 -15.75 -5.87
N LEU A 24 -5.63 -16.85 -5.11
CA LEU A 24 -6.81 -17.69 -4.84
C LEU A 24 -7.97 -16.92 -4.22
N ARG A 25 -7.71 -16.05 -3.23
CA ARG A 25 -8.77 -15.27 -2.58
C ARG A 25 -9.46 -14.33 -3.58
N ASN A 26 -8.67 -13.63 -4.39
CA ASN A 26 -9.20 -12.70 -5.38
C ASN A 26 -9.93 -13.45 -6.51
N LEU A 27 -9.47 -14.66 -6.86
CA LEU A 27 -10.16 -15.55 -7.80
C LEU A 27 -11.53 -15.97 -7.27
N ILE A 28 -11.62 -16.41 -6.02
CA ILE A 28 -12.90 -16.82 -5.40
C ILE A 28 -13.90 -15.67 -5.43
N VAL A 29 -13.48 -14.47 -5.00
CA VAL A 29 -14.34 -13.28 -5.01
C VAL A 29 -14.81 -12.94 -6.42
N PHE A 30 -13.90 -12.97 -7.40
CA PHE A 30 -14.26 -12.78 -8.82
C PHE A 30 -15.28 -13.81 -9.29
N SER A 31 -15.04 -15.11 -9.03
CA SER A 31 -15.92 -16.19 -9.44
C SER A 31 -17.32 -16.05 -8.83
N ILE A 32 -17.44 -15.66 -7.56
CA ILE A 32 -18.75 -15.45 -6.91
C ILE A 32 -19.55 -14.39 -7.65
N PHE A 33 -19.00 -13.19 -7.85
CA PHE A 33 -19.73 -12.11 -8.53
C PHE A 33 -19.99 -12.41 -10.01
N PHE A 34 -19.06 -13.10 -10.67
CA PHE A 34 -19.25 -13.51 -12.06
C PHE A 34 -20.35 -14.54 -12.22
N ILE A 35 -20.44 -15.54 -11.33
CA ILE A 35 -21.53 -16.52 -11.32
C ILE A 35 -22.87 -15.82 -11.02
N LEU A 36 -22.93 -14.90 -10.06
CA LEU A 36 -24.14 -14.13 -9.77
C LEU A 36 -24.61 -13.30 -10.97
N LEU A 37 -23.67 -12.68 -11.69
CA LEU A 37 -23.97 -11.98 -12.95
C LEU A 37 -24.58 -12.93 -13.98
N LEU A 38 -23.95 -14.09 -14.22
CA LEU A 38 -24.46 -15.07 -15.18
C LEU A 38 -25.82 -15.63 -14.78
N ALA A 39 -26.04 -15.90 -13.50
CA ALA A 39 -27.32 -16.34 -12.97
C ALA A 39 -28.40 -15.26 -13.16
N CYS A 40 -28.08 -14.00 -12.90
CA CYS A 40 -28.99 -12.87 -13.08
C CYS A 40 -29.38 -12.70 -14.56
N VAL A 41 -28.41 -12.73 -15.48
CA VAL A 41 -28.64 -12.63 -16.93
C VAL A 41 -29.42 -13.84 -17.45
N GLY A 42 -29.00 -15.05 -17.06
CA GLY A 42 -29.67 -16.29 -17.45
C GLY A 42 -31.12 -16.34 -16.99
N HIS A 43 -31.36 -16.02 -15.71
CA HIS A 43 -32.71 -15.95 -15.15
C HIS A 43 -33.56 -14.88 -15.84
N TYR A 44 -32.99 -13.70 -16.11
CA TYR A 44 -33.67 -12.65 -16.88
C TYR A 44 -34.11 -13.16 -18.27
N THR A 45 -33.20 -13.79 -19.01
CA THR A 45 -33.49 -14.30 -20.37
C THR A 45 -34.56 -15.40 -20.35
N TRP A 46 -34.48 -16.35 -19.42
CA TRP A 46 -35.47 -17.41 -19.26
C TRP A 46 -36.85 -16.85 -18.88
N TYR A 47 -36.88 -15.96 -17.90
CA TYR A 47 -38.11 -15.37 -17.39
C TYR A 47 -38.77 -14.46 -18.43
N PHE A 48 -37.98 -13.71 -19.20
CA PHE A 48 -38.48 -12.86 -20.28
C PHE A 48 -39.08 -13.66 -21.46
N LEU A 49 -38.55 -14.84 -21.76
CA LEU A 49 -39.12 -15.72 -22.79
C LEU A 49 -40.45 -16.35 -22.34
N THR A 50 -40.59 -16.63 -21.04
CA THR A 50 -41.77 -17.32 -20.50
C THR A 50 -42.88 -16.36 -20.10
N TYR A 51 -42.54 -15.16 -19.63
CA TYR A 51 -43.48 -14.22 -19.03
C TYR A 51 -43.27 -12.78 -19.53
N SER A 52 -44.37 -12.04 -19.63
CA SER A 52 -44.33 -10.60 -19.90
C SER A 52 -43.81 -9.86 -18.67
N VAL A 53 -42.53 -9.46 -18.71
CA VAL A 53 -41.91 -8.69 -17.63
C VAL A 53 -42.29 -7.23 -17.78
N GLY A 54 -42.97 -6.68 -16.77
CA GLY A 54 -43.24 -5.25 -16.68
C GLY A 54 -41.95 -4.42 -16.66
N PHE A 55 -42.06 -3.13 -16.96
CA PHE A 55 -40.94 -2.19 -17.02
C PHE A 55 -40.05 -2.23 -15.76
N TRP A 56 -40.67 -2.22 -14.56
CA TRP A 56 -39.95 -2.26 -13.28
C TRP A 56 -39.14 -3.53 -13.07
N GLY A 57 -39.66 -4.69 -13.52
CA GLY A 57 -38.92 -5.94 -13.45
C GLY A 57 -37.64 -5.88 -14.30
N LYS A 58 -37.73 -5.36 -15.53
CA LYS A 58 -36.57 -5.17 -16.40
C LYS A 58 -35.53 -4.24 -15.76
N LEU A 59 -35.98 -3.14 -15.16
CA LEU A 59 -35.10 -2.19 -14.48
C LEU A 59 -34.37 -2.83 -13.30
N ALA A 60 -35.05 -3.67 -12.51
CA ALA A 60 -34.43 -4.39 -11.40
C ALA A 60 -33.32 -5.36 -11.87
N TYR A 61 -33.55 -6.14 -12.95
CA TYR A 61 -32.51 -7.01 -13.50
C TYR A 61 -31.32 -6.23 -14.03
N LEU A 62 -31.55 -5.11 -14.73
CA LEU A 62 -30.46 -4.25 -15.20
C LEU A 62 -29.66 -3.67 -14.03
N TRP A 63 -30.33 -3.26 -12.96
CA TRP A 63 -29.68 -2.77 -11.75
C TRP A 63 -28.78 -3.84 -11.11
N PHE A 64 -29.31 -5.05 -10.84
CA PHE A 64 -28.51 -6.13 -10.26
C PHE A 64 -27.38 -6.60 -11.19
N GLY A 65 -27.67 -6.78 -12.48
CA GLY A 65 -26.67 -7.13 -13.47
C GLY A 65 -25.54 -6.10 -13.55
N PHE A 66 -25.87 -4.81 -13.50
CA PHE A 66 -24.88 -3.73 -13.43
C PHE A 66 -23.98 -3.87 -12.21
N TRP A 67 -24.54 -4.02 -11.00
CA TRP A 67 -23.74 -4.11 -9.77
C TRP A 67 -22.89 -5.38 -9.72
N PHE A 68 -23.42 -6.56 -10.09
CA PHE A 68 -22.63 -7.78 -10.15
C PHE A 68 -21.51 -7.69 -11.18
N GLY A 69 -21.79 -7.12 -12.35
CA GLY A 69 -20.76 -6.86 -13.37
C GLY A 69 -19.69 -5.90 -12.89
N LEU A 70 -20.07 -4.82 -12.22
CA LEU A 70 -19.15 -3.84 -11.65
C LEU A 70 -18.23 -4.46 -10.58
N PHE A 71 -18.78 -5.22 -9.64
CA PHE A 71 -17.99 -5.90 -8.61
C PHE A 71 -17.09 -7.01 -9.17
N ALA A 72 -17.60 -7.79 -10.14
CA ALA A 72 -16.78 -8.77 -10.85
C ALA A 72 -15.61 -8.09 -11.58
N TRP A 73 -15.84 -6.94 -12.21
CA TRP A 73 -14.78 -6.18 -12.87
C TRP A 73 -13.73 -5.66 -11.89
N PHE A 74 -14.12 -5.12 -10.73
CA PHE A 74 -13.16 -4.72 -9.69
C PHE A 74 -12.37 -5.91 -9.13
N ALA A 75 -13.03 -7.04 -8.85
CA ALA A 75 -12.37 -8.26 -8.39
C ALA A 75 -11.39 -8.81 -9.43
N TRP A 76 -11.77 -8.78 -10.70
CA TRP A 76 -10.92 -9.18 -11.82
C TRP A 76 -9.67 -8.31 -11.94
N SER A 77 -9.80 -6.99 -11.76
CA SER A 77 -8.65 -6.07 -11.74
C SER A 77 -7.64 -6.44 -10.65
N ARG A 78 -8.11 -6.74 -9.43
CA ARG A 78 -7.25 -7.19 -8.32
C ARG A 78 -6.63 -8.57 -8.60
N PHE A 79 -7.40 -9.49 -9.17
CA PHE A 79 -6.90 -10.81 -9.54
C PHE A 79 -5.80 -10.71 -10.61
N LYS A 80 -6.00 -9.90 -11.66
CA LYS A 80 -4.98 -9.61 -12.67
C LYS A 80 -3.70 -9.07 -12.06
N ALA A 81 -3.79 -8.13 -11.11
CA ALA A 81 -2.60 -7.61 -10.41
C ALA A 81 -1.82 -8.72 -9.67
N CYS A 82 -2.49 -9.77 -9.17
CA CYS A 82 -1.81 -10.91 -8.55
C CYS A 82 -1.10 -11.84 -9.54
N LEU A 83 -1.48 -11.82 -10.82
CA LEU A 83 -0.84 -12.64 -11.86
C LEU A 83 0.40 -11.99 -12.45
N LEU A 84 0.62 -10.70 -12.20
CA LEU A 84 1.77 -9.99 -12.73
C LEU A 84 3.08 -10.46 -12.11
N PRO A 85 4.20 -10.47 -12.86
CA PRO A 85 5.53 -10.80 -12.33
C PRO A 85 5.98 -9.90 -11.18
N SER A 86 5.42 -8.69 -11.09
CA SER A 86 5.67 -7.74 -10.00
C SER A 86 4.98 -8.13 -8.69
N ASN A 87 4.10 -9.15 -8.66
CA ASN A 87 3.50 -9.67 -7.43
C ASN A 87 4.48 -10.54 -6.63
N TRP A 88 5.41 -9.90 -5.95
CA TRP A 88 6.26 -10.50 -4.93
C TRP A 88 6.50 -9.51 -3.80
N LEU A 89 6.63 -9.99 -2.57
CA LEU A 89 6.95 -9.19 -1.39
C LEU A 89 8.40 -9.40 -0.99
N VAL A 90 8.84 -10.66 -0.99
CA VAL A 90 10.20 -11.05 -0.64
C VAL A 90 10.75 -11.99 -1.72
N LYS A 91 12.01 -11.79 -2.10
CA LYS A 91 12.83 -12.75 -2.83
C LYS A 91 14.05 -13.08 -1.99
N THR A 92 14.45 -14.34 -2.00
CA THR A 92 15.61 -14.81 -1.23
C THR A 92 16.67 -15.37 -2.18
N SER A 93 17.92 -15.27 -1.74
CA SER A 93 19.12 -15.93 -2.26
C SER A 93 19.84 -16.58 -1.09
N PRO A 94 20.84 -17.44 -1.35
CA PRO A 94 21.77 -17.88 -0.32
C PRO A 94 22.48 -16.73 0.41
N ASP A 95 22.81 -15.65 -0.28
CA ASP A 95 23.61 -14.54 0.29
C ASP A 95 22.79 -13.32 0.73
N ARG A 96 21.62 -13.13 0.13
CA ARG A 96 20.84 -11.88 0.23
C ARG A 96 19.33 -12.07 0.23
N LEU A 97 18.65 -11.08 0.77
CA LEU A 97 17.22 -10.95 0.90
C LEU A 97 16.77 -9.65 0.21
N LEU A 98 15.85 -9.75 -0.75
CA LEU A 98 15.23 -8.58 -1.37
C LEU A 98 13.82 -8.40 -0.84
N ILE A 99 13.50 -7.21 -0.35
CA ILE A 99 12.20 -6.85 0.20
C ILE A 99 11.62 -5.70 -0.59
N LYS A 100 10.48 -5.93 -1.25
CA LYS A 100 9.77 -4.89 -1.99
C LYS A 100 8.73 -4.24 -1.10
N PHE A 101 8.84 -2.94 -0.87
CA PHE A 101 7.89 -2.20 -0.01
C PHE A 101 6.72 -1.55 -0.76
N ARG A 102 6.76 -1.51 -2.09
CA ARG A 102 5.63 -1.10 -2.93
C ARG A 102 4.54 -2.17 -2.95
N SER A 103 3.26 -1.79 -2.81
CA SER A 103 2.15 -2.74 -3.00
C SER A 103 2.15 -3.32 -4.41
N PHE A 104 1.86 -4.62 -4.54
CA PHE A 104 1.66 -5.26 -5.85
C PHE A 104 0.48 -4.65 -6.62
N GLN A 105 -0.45 -3.97 -5.93
CA GLN A 105 -1.57 -3.28 -6.56
C GLN A 105 -1.15 -2.01 -7.30
N ASN A 106 0.01 -1.43 -6.95
CA ASN A 106 0.60 -0.27 -7.60
C ASN A 106 1.54 -0.71 -8.76
N TYR A 107 1.18 -1.78 -9.49
CA TYR A 107 2.01 -2.37 -10.55
C TYR A 107 2.24 -1.46 -11.76
N TYR A 108 1.46 -0.38 -11.87
CA TYR A 108 1.58 0.60 -12.94
C TYR A 108 2.61 1.71 -12.65
N TYR A 109 3.18 1.74 -11.45
CA TYR A 109 4.29 2.65 -11.16
C TYR A 109 5.56 2.16 -11.87
N PRO A 110 6.50 3.06 -12.20
CA PRO A 110 7.74 2.70 -12.89
C PRO A 110 8.56 1.70 -12.10
N GLU A 111 9.06 0.69 -12.79
CA GLU A 111 9.95 -0.31 -12.21
C GLU A 111 11.36 0.24 -11.93
N THR A 112 11.67 1.45 -12.41
CA THR A 112 12.93 2.17 -12.19
C THR A 112 13.04 2.77 -10.79
N ASP A 113 11.93 2.95 -10.08
CA ASP A 113 11.93 3.55 -8.75
C ASP A 113 12.65 2.63 -7.74
N PRO A 114 13.45 3.17 -6.81
CA PRO A 114 14.18 2.40 -5.81
C PRO A 114 13.24 1.93 -4.69
N VAL A 115 12.42 0.91 -4.97
CA VAL A 115 11.39 0.38 -4.06
C VAL A 115 11.69 -1.02 -3.50
N VAL A 116 12.92 -1.48 -3.66
CA VAL A 116 13.40 -2.75 -3.14
C VAL A 116 14.58 -2.49 -2.20
N ILE A 117 14.49 -3.04 -0.99
CA ILE A 117 15.58 -3.08 -0.03
C ILE A 117 16.34 -4.38 -0.25
N GLU A 118 17.63 -4.29 -0.52
CA GLU A 118 18.56 -5.41 -0.56
C GLU A 118 19.32 -5.49 0.77
N LEU A 119 19.15 -6.62 1.46
CA LEU A 119 19.80 -6.94 2.73
C LEU A 119 20.66 -8.20 2.58
N ASN A 120 21.81 -8.23 3.23
CA ASN A 120 22.54 -9.47 3.43
C ASN A 120 21.99 -10.21 4.66
N TRP A 121 22.08 -11.53 4.71
CA TRP A 121 21.63 -12.28 5.89
C TRP A 121 22.37 -11.88 7.18
N ARG A 122 23.63 -11.45 7.05
CA ARG A 122 24.44 -10.93 8.18
C ARG A 122 23.94 -9.60 8.74
N GLU A 123 23.15 -8.85 7.97
CA GLU A 123 22.54 -7.59 8.41
C GLU A 123 21.21 -7.85 9.17
N ILE A 124 20.82 -9.12 9.38
CA ILE A 124 19.59 -9.52 10.05
C ILE A 124 19.93 -10.29 11.33
N ASP A 125 19.71 -9.66 12.48
CA ASP A 125 19.96 -10.24 13.81
C ASP A 125 19.02 -11.41 14.09
N TRP A 126 17.73 -11.18 13.86
CA TRP A 126 16.71 -12.20 14.06
C TRP A 126 15.47 -11.96 13.19
N VAL A 127 14.70 -13.03 13.04
CA VAL A 127 13.39 -13.05 12.40
C VAL A 127 12.35 -13.53 13.41
N ARG A 128 11.20 -12.88 13.45
CA ARG A 128 10.10 -13.23 14.35
C ARG A 128 8.76 -13.15 13.63
N LYS A 129 7.83 -14.02 14.02
CA LYS A 129 6.43 -13.86 13.64
C LYS A 129 5.68 -13.10 14.72
N THR A 130 4.97 -12.05 14.29
CA THR A 130 4.16 -11.22 15.17
C THR A 130 2.71 -11.32 14.73
N ARG A 131 1.82 -11.70 15.64
CA ARG A 131 0.35 -11.66 15.43
C ARG A 131 -0.18 -10.42 16.11
N GLU A 132 -0.83 -9.54 15.36
CA GLU A 132 -1.46 -8.34 15.89
C GLU A 132 -2.98 -8.51 15.77
N THR A 133 -3.69 -8.42 16.89
CA THR A 133 -5.15 -8.29 16.90
C THR A 133 -5.47 -6.84 17.20
N SER A 134 -6.18 -6.16 16.30
CA SER A 134 -6.58 -4.77 16.49
C SER A 134 -8.10 -4.69 16.55
N THR A 135 -8.65 -4.29 17.70
CA THR A 135 -10.08 -4.02 17.85
C THR A 135 -10.30 -2.52 17.72
N ARG A 136 -11.07 -2.09 16.73
CA ARG A 136 -11.34 -0.68 16.43
C ARG A 136 -12.85 -0.40 16.50
N PRO A 137 -13.27 0.81 16.88
CA PRO A 137 -14.68 1.18 16.80
C PRO A 137 -15.08 1.31 15.33
N GLY A 138 -16.02 0.48 14.88
CA GLY A 138 -16.71 0.61 13.58
C GLY A 138 -18.06 1.30 13.73
N SER A 139 -18.72 1.59 12.60
CA SER A 139 -20.05 2.25 12.58
C SER A 139 -21.12 1.44 13.32
N ASP A 140 -21.01 0.11 13.25
CA ASP A 140 -22.03 -0.84 13.74
C ASP A 140 -21.52 -1.67 14.92
N GLY A 141 -20.43 -1.22 15.57
CA GLY A 141 -19.80 -1.90 16.71
C GLY A 141 -18.30 -2.11 16.55
N ALA A 142 -17.70 -2.82 17.50
CA ALA A 142 -16.28 -3.14 17.48
C ALA A 142 -15.92 -4.06 16.31
N VAL A 143 -14.94 -3.66 15.49
CA VAL A 143 -14.39 -4.48 14.41
C VAL A 143 -13.01 -4.98 14.86
N THR A 144 -12.88 -6.30 14.99
CA THR A 144 -11.59 -6.94 15.28
C THR A 144 -10.92 -7.38 13.99
N GLU A 145 -9.74 -6.84 13.73
CA GLU A 145 -8.89 -7.21 12.62
C GLU A 145 -7.68 -8.02 13.08
N PHE A 146 -7.36 -9.08 12.34
CA PHE A 146 -6.21 -9.93 12.60
C PHE A 146 -5.13 -9.71 11.54
N PHE A 147 -3.93 -9.41 11.99
CA PHE A 147 -2.77 -9.24 11.14
C PHE A 147 -1.67 -10.22 11.55
N THR A 148 -1.01 -10.76 10.55
CA THR A 148 0.20 -11.56 10.75
C THR A 148 1.36 -10.82 10.09
N TYR A 149 2.43 -10.63 10.83
CA TYR A 149 3.63 -9.95 10.40
C TYR A 149 4.86 -10.85 10.54
N LEU A 150 5.84 -10.58 9.69
CA LEU A 150 7.21 -11.04 9.83
C LEU A 150 8.06 -9.83 10.22
N ASP A 151 8.61 -9.86 11.42
CA ASP A 151 9.50 -8.83 11.96
C ASP A 151 10.95 -9.27 11.73
N LEU A 152 11.76 -8.37 11.18
CA LEU A 152 13.19 -8.55 10.94
C LEU A 152 13.93 -7.51 11.76
N LYS A 153 14.75 -7.91 12.74
CA LYS A 153 15.64 -6.96 13.41
C LYS A 153 16.90 -6.78 12.58
N LEU A 154 17.17 -5.52 12.23
CA LEU A 154 18.28 -5.14 11.38
C LEU A 154 19.48 -4.74 12.23
N HIS A 155 20.66 -5.23 11.84
CA HIS A 155 21.96 -4.84 12.36
C HIS A 155 22.69 -3.97 11.33
N ILE A 156 22.21 -2.74 11.17
CA ILE A 156 22.72 -1.79 10.17
C ILE A 156 23.04 -0.44 10.81
N SER A 157 23.82 0.37 10.12
CA SER A 157 24.17 1.71 10.57
C SER A 157 22.95 2.65 10.58
N GLU A 158 22.94 3.64 11.48
CA GLU A 158 21.87 4.65 11.56
C GLU A 158 21.68 5.42 10.24
N ASN A 159 22.76 5.65 9.50
CA ASN A 159 22.70 6.30 8.19
C ASN A 159 21.95 5.47 7.15
N GLU A 160 22.13 4.15 7.14
CA GLU A 160 21.41 3.25 6.24
C GLU A 160 19.95 3.12 6.65
N LEU A 161 19.69 3.07 7.96
CA LEU A 161 18.35 3.06 8.50
C LEU A 161 17.56 4.32 8.10
N LYS A 162 18.19 5.50 8.21
CA LYS A 162 17.59 6.76 7.77
C LYS A 162 17.22 6.71 6.28
N LYS A 163 18.08 6.15 5.42
CA LYS A 163 17.74 5.95 4.00
C LYS A 163 16.51 5.07 3.80
N ILE A 164 16.34 4.01 4.61
CA ILE A 164 15.14 3.16 4.55
C ILE A 164 13.91 3.97 5.00
N LYS A 165 13.99 4.71 6.10
CA LYS A 165 12.90 5.55 6.61
C LYS A 165 12.47 6.58 5.57
N ASP A 166 13.43 7.28 4.96
CA ASP A 166 13.20 8.27 3.91
C ASP A 166 12.59 7.61 2.67
N ALA A 167 13.07 6.45 2.24
CA ALA A 167 12.52 5.74 1.09
C ALA A 167 11.07 5.25 1.33
N LEU A 168 10.77 4.74 2.53
CA LEU A 168 9.42 4.35 2.92
C LEU A 168 8.49 5.57 2.98
N GLY A 169 8.96 6.69 3.55
CA GLY A 169 8.23 7.95 3.60
C GLY A 169 7.95 8.51 2.19
N ASN A 170 8.96 8.50 1.32
CA ASN A 170 8.83 8.91 -0.07
C ASN A 170 7.80 8.06 -0.80
N GLU A 171 7.82 6.73 -0.68
CA GLU A 171 6.81 5.89 -1.34
C GLU A 171 5.39 6.11 -0.79
N ARG A 172 5.23 6.43 0.50
CA ARG A 172 3.93 6.80 1.08
C ARG A 172 3.40 8.12 0.52
N ASN A 173 4.29 9.08 0.30
CA ASN A 173 3.93 10.41 -0.21
C ASN A 173 3.96 10.51 -1.74
N ASN A 174 4.56 9.53 -2.43
CA ASN A 174 4.69 9.52 -3.88
C ASN A 174 3.31 9.55 -4.53
N LYS A 175 3.03 10.65 -5.23
CA LYS A 175 1.86 10.73 -6.09
C LYS A 175 2.08 9.78 -7.28
N PRO A 176 1.02 9.14 -7.81
CA PRO A 176 1.15 8.44 -9.09
C PRO A 176 1.75 9.42 -10.10
N LEU A 177 2.62 8.97 -11.02
CA LEU A 177 3.35 9.87 -11.91
C LEU A 177 2.39 10.88 -12.51
N MET A 178 2.48 12.11 -12.00
CA MET A 178 1.84 13.22 -12.64
C MET A 178 2.74 13.51 -13.82
N SER A 179 2.23 13.24 -15.02
CA SER A 179 2.96 13.54 -16.25
C SER A 179 3.57 14.94 -16.16
N ALA A 180 4.83 15.12 -16.53
CA ALA A 180 5.50 16.42 -16.49
C ALA A 180 4.81 17.46 -17.40
N VAL A 181 3.79 17.04 -18.18
CA VAL A 181 2.88 17.91 -18.95
C VAL A 181 2.39 19.12 -18.14
N GLY A 182 2.11 18.98 -16.85
CA GLY A 182 1.68 20.11 -16.01
C GLY A 182 2.78 21.16 -15.84
N GLU A 183 3.96 20.70 -15.40
CA GLU A 183 5.15 21.51 -15.19
C GLU A 183 5.66 22.12 -16.50
N LEU A 184 5.76 21.32 -17.56
CA LEU A 184 6.15 21.77 -18.90
C LEU A 184 5.18 22.81 -19.49
N LYS A 185 3.88 22.70 -19.21
CA LYS A 185 2.91 23.74 -19.59
C LYS A 185 3.16 25.03 -18.81
N HIS A 186 3.48 24.93 -17.52
CA HIS A 186 3.82 26.08 -16.70
C HIS A 186 5.15 26.71 -17.17
N GLU A 187 6.18 25.91 -17.40
CA GLU A 187 7.48 26.31 -17.96
C GLU A 187 7.30 27.01 -19.31
N LEU A 188 6.50 26.44 -20.22
CA LEU A 188 6.17 27.05 -21.50
C LEU A 188 5.45 28.39 -21.35
N PHE A 189 4.52 28.49 -20.38
CA PHE A 189 3.80 29.72 -20.08
C PHE A 189 4.73 30.81 -19.55
N GLN A 190 5.59 30.50 -18.57
CA GLN A 190 6.56 31.46 -18.02
C GLN A 190 7.58 31.90 -19.07
N THR A 191 8.04 30.95 -19.91
CA THR A 191 9.00 31.22 -20.99
C THR A 191 8.42 32.16 -22.05
N ARG A 192 7.13 32.01 -22.38
CA ARG A 192 6.42 32.97 -23.25
C ARG A 192 6.24 34.34 -22.59
N LYS A 193 5.90 34.36 -21.29
CA LYS A 193 5.71 35.60 -20.53
C LYS A 193 6.99 36.45 -20.48
N ARG A 194 8.15 35.82 -20.33
CA ARG A 194 9.47 36.49 -20.36
C ARG A 194 9.99 36.83 -21.77
N LYS A 195 9.22 36.52 -22.83
CA LYS A 195 9.61 36.71 -24.25
C LYS A 195 10.96 36.06 -24.59
N ALA A 196 11.18 34.83 -24.14
CA ALA A 196 12.40 34.09 -24.46
C ALA A 196 12.54 33.82 -25.97
N PRO A 197 13.76 33.50 -26.45
CA PRO A 197 14.00 33.14 -27.85
C PRO A 197 13.15 31.94 -28.30
N GLU A 198 12.82 31.91 -29.59
CA GLU A 198 11.95 30.88 -30.17
C GLU A 198 12.51 29.45 -30.01
N PHE A 199 13.83 29.29 -30.07
CA PHE A 199 14.48 27.97 -29.90
C PHE A 199 14.21 27.36 -28.51
N GLU A 200 14.15 28.16 -27.43
CA GLU A 200 13.83 27.67 -26.09
C GLU A 200 12.37 27.21 -26.01
N ILE A 201 11.48 28.01 -26.58
CA ILE A 201 10.05 27.72 -26.65
C ILE A 201 9.82 26.41 -27.39
N ASP A 202 10.50 26.19 -28.51
CA ASP A 202 10.39 24.97 -29.30
C ASP A 202 11.02 23.75 -28.61
N GLY A 203 12.13 23.93 -27.89
CA GLY A 203 12.69 22.91 -27.01
C GLY A 203 11.68 22.41 -25.97
N ILE A 204 10.98 23.33 -25.31
CA ILE A 204 9.93 22.99 -24.33
C ILE A 204 8.71 22.35 -25.02
N LYS A 205 8.28 22.85 -26.19
CA LYS A 205 7.18 22.22 -26.95
C LYS A 205 7.51 20.79 -27.36
N ASN A 206 8.75 20.51 -27.77
CA ASN A 206 9.20 19.17 -28.14
C ASN A 206 9.21 18.24 -26.92
N ARG A 207 9.75 18.70 -25.79
CA ARG A 207 9.62 17.98 -24.50
C ARG A 207 8.16 17.71 -24.15
N LEU A 208 7.28 18.70 -24.29
CA LEU A 208 5.85 18.55 -24.03
C LEU A 208 5.17 17.54 -24.97
N ARG A 209 5.56 17.50 -26.26
CA ARG A 209 5.03 16.52 -27.22
C ARG A 209 5.49 15.11 -26.87
N ASN A 210 6.78 14.93 -26.58
CA ASN A 210 7.34 13.64 -26.16
C ASN A 210 6.69 13.17 -24.87
N GLU A 211 6.57 14.05 -23.88
CA GLU A 211 5.93 13.75 -22.60
C GLU A 211 4.44 13.43 -22.78
N LYS A 212 3.73 14.05 -23.74
CA LYS A 212 2.34 13.66 -24.07
C LYS A 212 2.27 12.28 -24.71
N ILE A 213 3.24 11.88 -25.54
CA ILE A 213 3.31 10.54 -26.14
C ILE A 213 3.58 9.51 -25.05
N VAL A 214 4.60 9.74 -24.21
CA VAL A 214 4.92 8.91 -23.04
C VAL A 214 3.72 8.83 -22.11
N ARG A 215 3.09 9.97 -21.80
CA ARG A 215 1.85 10.01 -21.02
C ARG A 215 0.77 9.20 -21.70
N HIS A 216 0.57 9.26 -23.02
CA HIS A 216 -0.51 8.50 -23.65
C HIS A 216 -0.27 6.98 -23.54
N GLN A 217 0.99 6.55 -23.62
CA GLN A 217 1.40 5.17 -23.33
C GLN A 217 1.17 4.81 -21.85
N GLN A 218 1.55 5.71 -20.93
CA GLN A 218 1.34 5.56 -19.48
C GLN A 218 -0.12 5.75 -19.03
N LYS A 219 -0.97 6.45 -19.79
CA LYS A 219 -2.38 6.73 -19.46
C LYS A 219 -3.21 5.46 -19.54
N LYS A 220 -2.74 4.45 -20.28
CA LYS A 220 -3.28 3.09 -20.21
C LYS A 220 -3.02 2.43 -18.84
N GLN A 221 -2.14 2.99 -18.04
CA GLN A 221 -1.69 2.46 -16.75
C GLN A 221 -2.06 3.36 -15.56
N THR A 222 -2.74 4.50 -15.73
CA THR A 222 -3.09 5.36 -14.58
C THR A 222 -4.20 4.74 -13.72
N GLY A 223 -3.82 4.02 -12.67
CA GLY A 223 -4.71 3.59 -11.59
C GLY A 223 -4.70 4.58 -10.42
N GLY A 224 -5.73 4.53 -9.57
CA GLY A 224 -5.69 5.21 -8.27
C GLY A 224 -4.62 4.57 -7.38
N LYS A 225 -3.91 5.38 -6.58
CA LYS A 225 -2.89 4.88 -5.66
C LYS A 225 -3.54 3.97 -4.62
N HIS A 226 -3.02 2.76 -4.48
CA HIS A 226 -3.40 1.90 -3.37
C HIS A 226 -2.53 2.24 -2.16
N HIS A 227 -3.18 2.62 -1.06
CA HIS A 227 -2.57 2.93 0.23
C HIS A 227 -2.32 1.66 1.08
N ASP A 228 -1.84 0.60 0.44
CA ASP A 228 -1.41 -0.62 1.13
C ASP A 228 0.12 -0.56 1.25
N TYR A 229 0.63 -0.48 2.48
CA TYR A 229 2.06 -0.40 2.76
C TYR A 229 2.49 -1.70 3.44
N PRO A 230 2.89 -2.73 2.66
CA PRO A 230 3.18 -4.05 3.21
C PRO A 230 4.45 -4.07 4.07
N VAL A 231 5.24 -3.01 4.09
CA VAL A 231 6.48 -2.89 4.88
C VAL A 231 6.46 -1.60 5.67
N ARG A 232 6.80 -1.68 6.96
CA ARG A 232 6.96 -0.53 7.86
C ARG A 232 8.14 -0.75 8.79
N LEU A 233 8.76 0.33 9.24
CA LEU A 233 9.80 0.29 10.27
C LEU A 233 9.14 0.46 11.65
N VAL A 234 9.55 -0.34 12.63
CA VAL A 234 9.08 -0.35 14.03
C VAL A 234 10.30 -0.23 14.94
N ASN A 235 10.24 0.64 15.95
CA ASN A 235 11.29 0.82 16.96
C ASN A 235 12.70 1.03 16.36
N ASP A 236 12.79 1.80 15.27
CA ASP A 236 14.00 2.19 14.54
C ASP A 236 14.95 1.07 14.08
N ASN A 237 14.70 -0.21 14.30
CA ASN A 237 15.53 -1.27 13.73
C ASN A 237 14.77 -2.54 13.37
N VAL A 238 13.46 -2.59 13.62
CA VAL A 238 12.63 -3.73 13.26
C VAL A 238 11.86 -3.42 11.99
N LEU A 239 12.26 -4.05 10.89
CA LEU A 239 11.51 -3.99 9.65
C LEU A 239 10.35 -5.00 9.73
N ARG A 240 9.12 -4.50 9.72
CA ARG A 240 7.89 -5.28 9.83
C ARG A 240 7.24 -5.45 8.47
N LEU A 241 7.07 -6.70 8.05
CA LEU A 241 6.46 -7.09 6.78
C LEU A 241 5.07 -7.70 7.03
N ARG A 242 4.03 -7.18 6.38
CA ARG A 242 2.68 -7.72 6.43
C ARG A 242 2.59 -9.04 5.67
N TRP A 243 2.28 -10.12 6.37
CA TRP A 243 2.25 -11.49 5.84
C TRP A 243 0.83 -12.05 5.64
N ASN A 244 -0.12 -11.18 5.29
CA ASN A 244 -1.50 -11.58 5.04
C ASN A 244 -1.64 -12.08 3.60
N ALA A 245 -2.14 -13.31 3.43
CA ALA A 245 -2.33 -13.95 2.12
C ALA A 245 -1.05 -14.10 1.27
N ILE A 246 0.14 -14.04 1.88
CA ILE A 246 1.42 -14.34 1.22
C ILE A 246 1.65 -15.86 1.18
N LYS A 247 2.17 -16.35 0.06
CA LYS A 247 2.61 -17.73 -0.15
C LYS A 247 4.11 -17.79 -0.42
N PRO A 248 4.84 -18.75 0.18
CA PRO A 248 4.35 -19.73 1.17
C PRO A 248 3.89 -19.07 2.49
N ASN A 249 3.12 -19.82 3.29
CA ASN A 249 2.58 -19.31 4.56
C ASN A 249 3.70 -18.94 5.53
N ILE A 250 3.39 -18.14 6.56
CA ILE A 250 4.43 -17.63 7.47
C ILE A 250 5.21 -18.73 8.20
N LYS A 251 4.60 -19.87 8.51
CA LYS A 251 5.30 -20.99 9.17
C LYS A 251 6.37 -21.59 8.26
N LYS A 252 6.04 -21.81 6.98
CA LYS A 252 6.99 -22.26 5.96
C LYS A 252 8.06 -21.20 5.69
N ALA A 253 7.68 -19.92 5.75
CA ALA A 253 8.64 -18.83 5.63
C ALA A 253 9.63 -18.82 6.80
N GLN A 254 9.16 -18.93 8.05
CA GLN A 254 10.03 -19.05 9.23
C GLN A 254 10.96 -20.26 9.13
N ALA A 255 10.45 -21.43 8.73
CA ALA A 255 11.26 -22.62 8.51
C ALA A 255 12.34 -22.43 7.42
N TYR A 256 12.06 -21.60 6.40
CA TYR A 256 13.07 -21.22 5.42
C TYR A 256 14.08 -20.21 6.01
N PHE A 257 13.61 -19.24 6.79
CA PHE A 257 14.47 -18.22 7.39
C PHE A 257 15.39 -18.78 8.49
N SER A 258 15.01 -19.85 9.20
CA SER A 258 15.86 -20.51 10.19
C SER A 258 17.17 -21.04 9.63
N ASP A 259 17.20 -21.32 8.32
CA ASP A 259 18.42 -21.82 7.67
C ASP A 259 19.48 -20.73 7.51
N TYR A 260 19.08 -19.44 7.58
CA TYR A 260 19.95 -18.30 7.30
C TYR A 260 20.15 -17.34 8.47
N THR A 261 19.20 -17.28 9.42
CA THR A 261 19.26 -16.35 10.56
C THR A 261 18.51 -16.91 11.77
N ARG A 262 18.73 -16.29 12.94
CA ARG A 262 18.15 -16.70 14.20
C ARG A 262 16.64 -16.45 14.21
N LEU A 263 15.86 -17.48 14.55
CA LEU A 263 14.43 -17.31 14.85
C LEU A 263 14.23 -16.90 16.31
N GLU A 264 13.43 -15.86 16.53
CA GLU A 264 12.93 -15.47 17.85
C GLU A 264 11.51 -16.02 18.08
N SER A 265 11.10 -16.11 19.34
CA SER A 265 9.78 -16.59 19.74
C SER A 265 8.67 -15.71 19.18
N ASP A 266 7.60 -16.35 18.71
CA ASP A 266 6.41 -15.66 18.22
C ASP A 266 5.81 -14.74 19.31
N ILE A 267 5.43 -13.52 18.93
CA ILE A 267 4.76 -12.57 19.82
C ILE A 267 3.32 -12.33 19.37
N LYS A 268 2.42 -12.17 20.35
CA LYS A 268 1.05 -11.69 20.15
C LYS A 268 0.94 -10.28 20.72
N ILE A 269 0.50 -9.35 19.89
CA ILE A 269 0.19 -7.98 20.26
C ILE A 269 -1.32 -7.84 20.15
N GLU A 270 -1.96 -7.35 21.20
CA GLU A 270 -3.37 -7.01 21.20
C GLU A 270 -3.48 -5.50 21.38
N SER A 271 -4.11 -4.81 20.43
CA SER A 271 -4.47 -3.41 20.58
C SER A 271 -5.98 -3.32 20.65
N ASP A 272 -6.53 -2.97 21.80
CA ASP A 272 -7.93 -2.60 21.91
C ASP A 272 -8.04 -1.08 21.88
N SER A 273 -8.80 -0.56 20.91
CA SER A 273 -9.10 0.88 20.78
C SER A 273 -10.59 1.17 20.99
N THR A 274 -11.36 0.23 21.54
CA THR A 274 -12.81 0.38 21.75
C THR A 274 -13.22 0.86 23.13
N GLY A 275 -12.30 0.87 24.10
CA GLY A 275 -12.53 1.40 25.43
C GLY A 275 -12.84 2.90 25.45
N ASP A 276 -13.56 3.34 26.48
CA ASP A 276 -13.73 4.76 26.81
C ASP A 276 -12.44 5.26 27.49
N PHE A 277 -11.39 5.46 26.69
CA PHE A 277 -10.10 5.92 27.20
C PHE A 277 -10.22 7.39 27.60
N LYS A 278 -9.86 7.71 28.84
CA LYS A 278 -9.81 9.09 29.37
C LYS A 278 -8.43 9.40 29.93
N GLY A 279 -8.05 10.66 29.83
CA GLY A 279 -6.77 11.17 30.35
C GLY A 279 -5.56 10.60 29.61
N LYS A 280 -4.47 10.37 30.35
CA LYS A 280 -3.15 10.05 29.79
C LYS A 280 -3.12 8.86 28.81
N VAL A 281 -3.96 7.84 29.03
CA VAL A 281 -4.01 6.67 28.14
C VAL A 281 -4.48 7.05 26.73
N LEU A 282 -5.44 7.97 26.63
CA LEU A 282 -5.92 8.47 25.34
C LEU A 282 -4.82 9.29 24.64
N ASP A 283 -4.11 10.13 25.39
CA ASP A 283 -3.01 10.93 24.85
C ASP A 283 -1.86 10.06 24.36
N ASP A 284 -1.47 9.05 25.13
CA ASP A 284 -0.46 8.06 24.75
C ASP A 284 -0.88 7.30 23.48
N MET A 285 -2.17 6.97 23.34
CA MET A 285 -2.70 6.34 22.13
C MET A 285 -2.68 7.27 20.92
N ILE A 286 -3.06 8.54 21.07
CA ILE A 286 -3.00 9.52 19.99
C ILE A 286 -1.55 9.70 19.54
N LEU A 287 -0.63 9.87 20.50
CA LEU A 287 0.80 10.02 20.24
C LEU A 287 1.36 8.79 19.51
N ASP A 288 1.02 7.58 19.95
CA ASP A 288 1.42 6.33 19.29
C ASP A 288 0.94 6.25 17.83
N ARG A 289 -0.30 6.69 17.55
CA ARG A 289 -0.83 6.76 16.16
C ARG A 289 -0.11 7.79 15.32
N VAL A 290 0.19 8.96 15.89
CA VAL A 290 0.94 10.02 15.22
C VAL A 290 2.36 9.56 14.88
N VAL A 291 3.07 8.95 15.83
CA VAL A 291 4.42 8.37 15.63
C VAL A 291 4.41 7.28 14.55
N LYS A 292 3.36 6.47 14.48
CA LYS A 292 3.18 5.45 13.43
C LYS A 292 2.87 6.03 12.05
N GLY A 293 2.51 7.32 11.97
CA GLY A 293 2.08 8.01 10.76
C GLY A 293 0.62 7.72 10.37
N ASP A 294 -0.18 7.17 11.30
CA ASP A 294 -1.61 6.89 11.11
C ASP A 294 -2.44 8.14 11.45
N THR A 295 -2.17 9.26 10.77
CA THR A 295 -2.74 10.59 11.10
C THR A 295 -4.26 10.63 11.05
N MET A 296 -4.89 9.88 10.13
CA MET A 296 -6.35 9.81 10.02
C MET A 296 -7.00 9.12 11.22
N ASP A 297 -6.36 8.06 11.74
CA ASP A 297 -6.85 7.34 12.93
C ASP A 297 -6.64 8.19 14.19
N ALA A 298 -5.48 8.87 14.29
CA ALA A 298 -5.23 9.86 15.33
C ALA A 298 -6.29 10.98 15.31
N MET A 299 -6.59 11.54 14.12
CA MET A 299 -7.61 12.58 13.96
C MET A 299 -9.00 12.06 14.39
N ALA A 300 -9.34 10.83 14.03
CA ALA A 300 -10.59 10.22 14.44
C ALA A 300 -10.70 10.07 15.96
N LEU A 301 -9.62 9.66 16.63
CA LEU A 301 -9.56 9.57 18.10
C LEU A 301 -9.73 10.95 18.74
N VAL A 302 -8.98 11.96 18.26
CA VAL A 302 -9.04 13.33 18.78
C VAL A 302 -10.45 13.90 18.62
N LYS A 303 -11.05 13.79 17.43
CA LYS A 303 -12.43 14.28 17.19
C LYS A 303 -13.44 13.61 18.10
N LYS A 304 -13.33 12.29 18.28
CA LYS A 304 -14.29 11.50 19.07
C LYS A 304 -14.22 11.87 20.55
N HIS A 305 -13.03 11.99 21.11
CA HIS A 305 -12.86 12.13 22.56
C HIS A 305 -12.71 13.59 23.04
N TYR A 306 -12.15 14.48 22.21
CA TYR A 306 -12.01 15.91 22.52
C TYR A 306 -13.11 16.78 21.90
N GLY A 307 -13.95 16.23 21.02
CA GLY A 307 -15.02 16.99 20.37
C GLY A 307 -14.51 18.01 19.33
N PHE A 308 -13.26 17.87 18.89
CA PHE A 308 -12.64 18.80 17.94
C PHE A 308 -13.29 18.74 16.56
N SER A 309 -13.26 19.87 15.84
CA SER A 309 -13.59 19.88 14.41
C SER A 309 -12.50 19.14 13.62
N THR A 310 -12.76 18.82 12.34
CA THR A 310 -11.74 18.19 11.48
C THR A 310 -10.50 19.05 11.32
N THR A 311 -10.66 20.37 11.30
CA THR A 311 -9.55 21.32 11.18
C THR A 311 -8.76 21.39 12.48
N ASP A 312 -9.45 21.47 13.63
CA ASP A 312 -8.79 21.57 14.94
C ASP A 312 -8.06 20.28 15.29
N ALA A 313 -8.66 19.12 14.99
CA ALA A 313 -8.01 17.83 15.19
C ALA A 313 -6.76 17.68 14.32
N LYS A 314 -6.78 18.23 13.09
CA LYS A 314 -5.59 18.25 12.23
C LYS A 314 -4.50 19.14 12.83
N ASN A 315 -4.85 20.37 13.21
CA ASN A 315 -3.91 21.31 13.80
C ASN A 315 -3.27 20.74 15.08
N PHE A 316 -4.07 20.11 15.94
CA PHE A 316 -3.60 19.43 17.14
C PHE A 316 -2.59 18.32 16.84
N ILE A 317 -2.83 17.53 15.79
CA ILE A 317 -1.92 16.45 15.38
C ILE A 317 -0.66 16.98 14.71
N ASP A 318 -0.78 18.03 13.90
CA ASP A 318 0.36 18.70 13.28
C ASP A 318 1.28 19.31 14.38
N GLU A 319 0.69 19.93 15.41
CA GLU A 319 1.41 20.44 16.59
C GLU A 319 2.12 19.31 17.36
N LEU A 320 1.43 18.19 17.62
CA LEU A 320 2.05 17.00 18.23
C LEU A 320 3.19 16.44 17.38
N MET A 321 3.05 16.43 16.05
CA MET A 321 4.14 15.99 15.16
C MET A 321 5.35 16.91 15.23
N ASP A 322 5.13 18.23 15.33
CA ASP A 322 6.21 19.20 15.47
C ASP A 322 6.93 19.04 16.81
N THR A 323 6.21 18.82 17.92
CA THR A 323 6.81 18.55 19.24
C THR A 323 7.64 17.26 19.25
N VAL A 324 7.12 16.19 18.63
CA VAL A 324 7.85 14.91 18.55
C VAL A 324 9.09 15.01 17.66
N SER A 325 9.04 15.85 16.63
CA SER A 325 10.16 16.03 15.69
C SER A 325 11.24 16.96 16.26
N ASN A 326 10.87 17.91 17.12
CA ASN A 326 11.75 18.88 17.75
C ASN A 326 11.58 18.83 19.28
N PRO A 327 12.07 17.78 19.97
CA PRO A 327 12.06 17.77 21.42
C PRO A 327 12.85 18.97 21.93
N GLU A 328 12.23 19.84 22.73
CA GLU A 328 12.96 20.91 23.40
C GLU A 328 14.09 20.27 24.23
N PRO A 329 15.32 20.85 24.21
CA PRO A 329 16.38 20.36 25.06
C PRO A 329 15.94 20.51 26.52
N ASP A 330 15.78 19.37 27.21
CA ASP A 330 15.33 19.29 28.61
C ASP A 330 16.04 20.36 29.45
N GLN A 331 15.26 21.26 30.06
CA GLN A 331 15.72 22.29 31.02
C GLN A 331 15.97 21.71 32.40
#